data_AF-F5LNZ5-F1
#
_entry.id   AF-F5LNZ5-F1
#
_cell.length_a   1.000
_cell.length_b   1.000
_cell.length_c   1.000
_cell.angle_alpha   90.00
_cell.angle_beta   90.00
_cell.angle_gamma   90.00
#
_symmetry.space_group_name_H-M   'P 1'
#
loop_
_entity.id
_entity.type
_entity.pdbx_description
1 polymer ?
#
loop_
_entity_poly.entity_id
_entity_poly.type
_entity_poly.pdbx_seq_one_letter_code
_entity_poly.pdbx_strand_id
1 'polypeptide(L)' 'MEQQMNDLYREIAETINQLIPEDWEDFYFNGEVENGEGGVFFFFKPINKHGYVYCRGILKKYNVDSEIYKKR' A
#
# COMPACT_ATOMS: atom_id res chain seq x y z
N MET A 1 16.90 -13.72 11.87
CA MET A 1 15.77 -14.00 10.96
C MET A 1 14.52 -13.23 11.39
N GLU A 2 14.00 -13.41 12.60
CA GLU A 2 12.81 -12.68 13.08
C GLU A 2 12.97 -11.14 13.00
N GLN A 3 14.08 -10.61 13.51
CA GLN A 3 14.34 -9.15 13.46
C GLN A 3 14.32 -8.60 12.03
N GLN A 4 15.00 -9.28 11.10
CA GLN A 4 15.04 -8.87 9.69
C GLN A 4 13.65 -8.91 9.04
N MET A 5 12.84 -9.90 9.40
CA MET A 5 11.47 -10.01 8.91
C MET A 5 10.58 -8.88 9.46
N ASN A 6 10.72 -8.56 10.75
CA ASN A 6 10.00 -7.45 11.37
C ASN A 6 10.39 -6.10 10.76
N ASP A 7 11.65 -5.93 10.39
CA ASP A 7 12.13 -4.73 9.71
C ASP A 7 11.50 -4.59 8.32
N LEU A 8 11.40 -5.69 7.55
CA LEU A 8 10.71 -5.71 6.26
C LEU A 8 9.21 -5.42 6.39
N TYR A 9 8.52 -6.02 7.38
CA TYR A 9 7.10 -5.76 7.61
C TYR A 9 6.84 -4.31 8.00
N ARG A 10 7.73 -3.71 8.81
CA ARG A 10 7.65 -2.30 9.18
C ARG A 10 7.82 -1.40 7.95
N GLU A 11 8.80 -1.67 7.09
CA GLU A 11 9.04 -0.89 5.87
C GLU A 11 7.85 -0.95 4.89
N ILE A 12 7.23 -2.12 4.74
CA ILE A 12 6.01 -2.28 3.93
C ILE A 12 4.87 -1.45 4.51
N ALA A 13 4.63 -1.55 5.82
CA ALA A 13 3.55 -0.82 6.49
C ALA A 13 3.75 0.70 6.43
N GLU A 14 4.97 1.19 6.68
CA GLU A 14 5.31 2.61 6.60
C GLU A 14 5.19 3.15 5.17
N THR A 15 5.60 2.36 4.18
CA THR A 15 5.46 2.73 2.77
C THR A 15 3.97 2.84 2.39
N ILE A 16 3.14 1.86 2.75
CA ILE A 16 1.71 1.90 2.48
C ILE A 16 1.06 3.10 3.19
N ASN A 17 1.44 3.37 4.44
CA ASN A 17 0.94 4.51 5.21
C ASN A 17 1.23 5.86 4.51
N GLN A 18 2.39 6.01 3.88
CA GLN A 18 2.74 7.22 3.11
C GLN A 18 1.95 7.35 1.80
N LEU A 19 1.48 6.24 1.24
CA LEU A 19 0.73 6.22 -0.03
C LEU A 19 -0.76 6.51 0.15
N ILE A 20 -1.32 6.30 1.34
CA ILE A 20 -2.73 6.51 1.63
C ILE A 20 -2.94 7.96 2.11
N PRO A 21 -3.70 8.80 1.39
CA PRO A 21 -3.84 10.22 1.71
C PRO A 21 -4.94 10.54 2.75
N GLU A 22 -5.39 9.54 3.53
CA GLU A 22 -6.40 9.71 4.57
C GLU A 22 -6.23 8.68 5.69
N ASP A 23 -6.83 8.93 6.85
CA ASP A 23 -6.78 7.99 7.96
C ASP A 23 -7.51 6.67 7.61
N TRP A 24 -6.92 5.55 8.04
CA TRP A 24 -7.38 4.20 7.73
C TRP A 24 -7.36 3.29 8.98
N GLU A 25 -8.22 2.27 8.98
CA GLU A 25 -8.39 1.31 10.09
C GLU A 25 -7.44 0.13 9.95
N ASP A 26 -7.45 -0.50 8.78
CA ASP A 26 -6.62 -1.65 8.44
C ASP A 26 -6.26 -1.66 6.94
N PHE A 27 -5.30 -2.50 6.58
CA PHE A 27 -4.97 -2.80 5.19
C PHE A 27 -4.63 -4.29 5.01
N TYR A 28 -4.83 -4.77 3.79
CA TYR A 28 -4.39 -6.08 3.33
C TYR A 28 -3.39 -5.91 2.19
N PHE A 29 -2.21 -6.51 2.34
CA PHE A 29 -1.14 -6.48 1.35
C PHE A 29 -0.93 -7.85 0.73
N ASN A 30 -0.67 -7.87 -0.58
CA ASN A 30 -0.24 -9.05 -1.30
C ASN A 30 0.96 -8.68 -2.19
N GLY A 31 1.98 -9.53 -2.16
CA GLY A 31 3.10 -9.48 -3.08
C GLY A 31 3.37 -10.88 -3.62
N GLU A 32 3.47 -11.00 -4.93
CA GLU A 32 3.79 -12.24 -5.63
C GLU A 32 5.07 -12.05 -6.45
N VAL A 33 5.93 -13.06 -6.44
CA VAL A 33 7.14 -13.12 -7.27
C VAL A 33 7.25 -14.53 -7.84
N GLU A 34 7.28 -14.64 -9.16
CA GLU A 34 7.47 -15.88 -9.90
C GLU A 34 8.47 -15.65 -11.04
N ASN A 35 9.54 -16.43 -11.09
CA ASN A 35 10.59 -16.35 -12.12
C ASN A 35 11.22 -14.96 -12.32
N GLY A 36 11.30 -14.16 -11.25
CA GLY A 36 11.85 -12.80 -11.29
C GLY A 36 10.86 -11.72 -11.76
N GLU A 37 9.64 -12.12 -12.13
CA GLU A 37 8.52 -11.23 -12.40
C GLU A 37 7.53 -11.27 -11.24
N GLY A 38 6.66 -10.28 -11.15
CA GLY A 38 5.72 -10.22 -10.05
C GLY A 38 4.98 -8.91 -9.95
N GLY A 39 4.20 -8.81 -8.89
CA GLY A 39 3.38 -7.66 -8.62
C GLY A 39 3.11 -7.50 -7.14
N VAL A 40 2.81 -6.28 -6.75
CA VAL A 40 2.30 -5.97 -5.41
C VAL A 40 0.99 -5.22 -5.54
N PHE A 41 0.08 -5.50 -4.63
CA PHE A 41 -1.13 -4.70 -4.47
C PHE A 41 -1.59 -4.72 -3.02
N PHE A 42 -2.40 -3.72 -2.66
CA PHE A 42 -3.02 -3.67 -1.36
C PHE A 42 -4.42 -3.07 -1.42
N PHE A 43 -5.18 -3.34 -0.38
CA PHE A 43 -6.47 -2.75 -0.08
C PHE A 43 -6.39 -2.07 1.28
N PHE A 44 -7.04 -0.93 1.45
CA PHE A 44 -7.16 -0.28 2.77
C PHE A 44 -8.60 0.12 3.07
N LYS A 45 -8.96 0.14 4.35
CA LYS A 45 -10.27 0.58 4.81
C LYS A 45 -10.16 1.97 5.44
N PRO A 46 -10.73 3.01 4.81
CA PRO A 46 -10.75 4.32 5.44
C PRO A 46 -11.64 4.35 6.68
N ILE A 47 -11.25 5.17 7.65
CA ILE A 47 -12.08 5.39 8.85
C ILE A 47 -13.45 5.93 8.44
N ASN A 48 -14.51 5.38 9.03
CA ASN A 48 -15.91 5.80 8.83
C ASN A 48 -16.42 5.68 7.38
N LYS A 49 -15.76 4.89 6.51
CA LYS A 49 -16.26 4.62 5.15
C LYS A 49 -16.59 3.15 4.97
N HIS A 50 -17.59 2.89 4.14
CA HIS A 50 -17.95 1.53 3.76
C HIS A 50 -17.04 1.02 2.63
N GLY A 51 -16.48 -0.17 2.85
CA GLY A 51 -15.73 -0.92 1.86
C GLY A 51 -14.23 -0.59 1.80
N TYR A 52 -13.50 -1.52 1.19
CA TYR A 52 -12.06 -1.40 0.97
C TYR A 52 -11.76 -0.64 -0.33
N VAL A 53 -10.71 0.16 -0.31
CA VAL A 53 -10.19 0.88 -1.47
C VAL A 53 -8.98 0.14 -2.01
N TYR A 54 -9.03 -0.20 -3.30
CA TYR A 54 -7.90 -0.82 -4.01
C TYR A 54 -6.82 0.21 -4.35
N CYS A 55 -5.55 -0.11 -4.13
CA CYS A 55 -4.43 0.83 -4.27
C CYS A 55 -4.36 1.52 -5.66
N ARG A 56 -4.70 0.81 -6.75
CA ARG A 56 -4.73 1.39 -8.11
C ARG A 56 -5.75 2.52 -8.26
N GLY A 57 -6.74 2.60 -7.36
CA GLY A 57 -7.74 3.65 -7.33
C GLY A 57 -7.28 4.94 -6.64
N ILE A 58 -6.18 4.93 -5.88
CA ILE A 58 -5.77 6.06 -5.02
C ILE A 58 -5.52 7.32 -5.86
N LEU A 59 -4.71 7.23 -6.90
CA LEU A 59 -4.38 8.37 -7.77
C LEU A 59 -5.62 9.09 -8.28
N LYS A 60 -6.56 8.32 -8.83
CA LYS A 60 -7.80 8.85 -9.39
C LYS A 60 -8.76 9.35 -8.31
N LYS A 61 -8.89 8.61 -7.20
CA LYS A 61 -9.84 8.91 -6.12
C LYS A 61 -9.48 10.18 -5.35
N TYR A 62 -8.18 10.42 -5.16
CA TYR A 62 -7.67 11.51 -4.32
C TYR A 62 -7.02 12.63 -5.12
N ASN A 63 -7.07 12.55 -6.46
CA ASN A 63 -6.43 13.52 -7.35
C ASN A 63 -4.95 13.75 -7.00
N VAL A 64 -4.25 12.65 -6.66
CA VAL A 64 -2.86 12.65 -6.28
C VAL A 64 -2.00 12.66 -7.54
N ASP A 65 -0.95 13.47 -7.55
CA ASP A 65 -0.02 13.53 -8.68
C ASP A 65 0.72 12.19 -8.83
N SER A 66 0.64 11.60 -10.03
CA SER A 66 1.34 10.37 -10.39
C SER A 66 2.86 10.48 -10.24
N GLU A 67 3.43 11.68 -10.25
CA GLU A 67 4.86 11.92 -10.03
C GLU A 67 5.33 11.50 -8.63
N ILE A 68 4.42 11.44 -7.64
CA ILE A 68 4.73 10.91 -6.29
C ILE A 68 5.14 9.42 -6.36
N TYR A 69 4.61 8.68 -7.33
CA TYR A 69 4.88 7.25 -7.51
C TYR A 69 6.06 6.95 -8.44
N LYS A 70 6.53 7.94 -9.21
CA LYS A 70 7.64 7.77 -10.17
C LYS A 70 9.04 7.97 -9.55
N LYS A 71 9.11 8.48 -8.32
CA LYS A 71 10.37 8.91 -7.67
C LYS A 71 11.01 7.89 -6.72
N ARG A 72 10.64 6.61 -6.77
CA ARG A 72 11.25 5.57 -5.93
C ARG A 72 11.76 4.42 -6.78
#